data_AF-A0A932PMW9-F1
#
_entry.id   AF-A0A932PMW9-F1
#
_cell.length_a   1.000
_cell.length_b   1.000
_cell.length_c   1.000
_cell.angle_alpha   90.00
_cell.angle_beta   90.00
_cell.angle_gamma   90.00
#
_symmetry.space_group_name_H-M   'P 1'
#
loop_
_entity.id
_entity.type
_entity.pdbx_description
1 polymer ?
#
loop_
_entity_poly.entity_id
_entity_poly.type
_entity_poly.pdbx_seq_one_letter_code
_entity_poly.pdbx_strand_id
1 'polypeptide(L)'
;MSEVITVSQIGTLANLTLLASGLVTTISGLAIQVEFHLGAASRALRPSTLTSAVDTLEIPVHTVGGLNKFQWASVHKFSITVFSFLLIQHVITRRSWYRDLTRRGSHFSHPQLLWLTILMLLVAVTGLAPWGIAFFGGSPHIRFILIEVHDKLALPLTILLLLHVVQRISRFISRVNPRDNC
;
A
#
# COMPACT_ATOMS: atom_id res chain seq x y z
N MET A 1 4.95 36.05 12.56
CA MET A 1 5.18 35.74 11.12
C MET A 1 5.99 34.45 10.92
N SER A 2 6.90 34.09 11.85
CA SER A 2 7.62 32.80 11.87
C SER A 2 6.73 31.57 12.09
N GLU A 3 5.67 31.69 12.91
CA GLU A 3 4.79 30.58 13.30
C GLU A 3 3.90 30.06 12.15
N VAL A 4 3.57 30.89 11.15
CA VAL A 4 2.77 30.49 9.99
C VAL A 4 3.59 29.68 8.98
N ILE A 5 4.90 29.93 8.90
CA ILE A 5 5.82 29.26 7.97
C ILE A 5 6.12 27.83 8.43
N THR A 6 6.27 27.60 9.74
CA THR A 6 6.59 26.28 10.31
C THR A 6 5.44 25.28 10.14
N VAL A 7 4.18 25.71 10.35
CA VAL A 7 2.99 24.86 10.19
C VAL A 7 2.81 24.38 8.74
N SER A 8 3.13 25.24 7.76
CA SER A 8 3.10 24.92 6.32
C SER A 8 4.14 23.86 5.93
N GLN A 9 5.36 23.96 6.47
CA GLN A 9 6.45 23.03 6.20
C GLN A 9 6.20 21.64 6.81
N ILE A 10 5.71 21.58 8.06
CA ILE A 10 5.38 20.33 8.74
C ILE A 10 4.29 19.56 7.97
N GLY A 11 3.24 20.25 7.51
CA GLY A 11 2.18 19.63 6.71
C GLY A 11 2.68 19.10 5.36
N THR A 12 3.61 19.79 4.72
CA THR A 12 4.21 19.37 3.44
C THR A 12 5.09 18.13 3.63
N LEU A 13 5.94 18.13 4.67
CA LEU A 13 6.78 17.00 5.01
C LEU A 13 5.94 15.76 5.34
N ALA A 14 4.91 15.89 6.18
CA ALA A 14 4.03 14.78 6.54
C ALA A 14 3.34 14.15 5.32
N ASN A 15 2.89 14.97 4.35
CA ASN A 15 2.29 14.46 3.12
C ASN A 15 3.31 13.74 2.21
N LEU A 16 4.55 14.24 2.15
CA LEU A 16 5.64 13.56 1.43
C LEU A 16 6.00 12.24 2.08
N THR A 17 6.12 12.19 3.41
CA THR A 17 6.38 10.95 4.14
C THR A 17 5.22 9.96 4.01
N LEU A 18 3.97 10.43 4.02
CA LEU A 18 2.79 9.60 3.78
C LEU A 18 2.82 8.99 2.37
N LEU A 19 3.17 9.79 1.36
CA LEU A 19 3.30 9.31 -0.02
C LEU A 19 4.43 8.28 -0.14
N ALA A 20 5.61 8.58 0.41
CA ALA A 20 6.78 7.70 0.35
C ALA A 20 6.51 6.37 1.06
N SER A 21 5.99 6.41 2.29
CA SER A 21 5.64 5.20 3.04
C SER A 21 4.54 4.39 2.35
N GLY A 22 3.58 5.04 1.70
CA GLY A 22 2.58 4.41 0.85
C GLY A 22 3.20 3.67 -0.34
N LEU A 23 4.13 4.31 -1.07
CA LEU A 23 4.83 3.68 -2.18
C LEU A 23 5.65 2.46 -1.73
N VAL A 24 6.40 2.58 -0.63
CA VAL A 24 7.16 1.44 -0.06
C VAL A 24 6.22 0.30 0.32
N THR A 25 5.07 0.60 0.90
CA THR A 25 4.05 -0.39 1.26
C THR A 25 3.49 -1.10 0.02
N THR A 26 3.12 -0.36 -1.02
CA THR A 26 2.61 -0.95 -2.27
C THR A 26 3.66 -1.80 -2.96
N ILE A 27 4.89 -1.30 -3.10
CA ILE A 27 5.98 -2.03 -3.78
C ILE A 27 6.31 -3.32 -3.01
N SER A 28 6.47 -3.24 -1.70
CA SER A 28 6.74 -4.42 -0.88
C SER A 28 5.59 -5.43 -0.89
N GLY A 29 4.33 -4.97 -0.92
CA GLY A 29 3.16 -5.85 -1.05
C GLY A 29 3.15 -6.59 -2.39
N LEU A 30 3.38 -5.87 -3.50
CA LEU A 30 3.49 -6.47 -4.83
C LEU A 30 4.66 -7.45 -4.94
N ALA A 31 5.81 -7.14 -4.31
CA ALA A 31 6.95 -8.06 -4.28
C ALA A 31 6.61 -9.39 -3.59
N ILE A 32 5.88 -9.34 -2.46
CA ILE A 32 5.40 -10.53 -1.76
C ILE A 32 4.44 -11.35 -2.65
N GLN A 33 3.52 -10.67 -3.35
CA GLN A 33 2.56 -11.33 -4.24
C GLN A 33 3.24 -12.01 -5.44
N VAL A 34 4.23 -11.36 -6.06
CA VAL A 34 5.03 -11.91 -7.15
C VAL A 34 5.71 -13.20 -6.70
N GLU A 35 6.37 -13.20 -5.55
CA GLU A 35 7.02 -14.41 -5.03
C GLU A 35 6.00 -15.51 -4.69
N PHE A 36 4.84 -15.14 -4.15
CA PHE A 36 3.81 -16.11 -3.76
C PHE A 36 3.14 -16.78 -4.97
N HIS A 37 2.68 -16.01 -5.95
CA HIS A 37 1.94 -16.55 -7.09
C HIS A 37 2.85 -17.07 -8.20
N LEU A 38 3.88 -16.33 -8.59
CA LEU A 38 4.79 -16.78 -9.66
C LEU A 38 5.76 -17.86 -9.15
N GLY A 39 6.21 -17.76 -7.89
CA GLY A 39 7.06 -18.77 -7.27
C GLY A 39 6.33 -20.07 -6.91
N ALA A 40 5.00 -20.05 -6.71
CA ALA A 40 4.21 -21.27 -6.58
C ALA A 40 3.96 -21.94 -7.93
N ALA A 41 3.62 -21.15 -8.96
CA ALA A 41 3.42 -21.65 -10.33
C ALA A 41 4.70 -22.30 -10.90
N SER A 42 5.88 -21.68 -10.68
CA SER A 42 7.16 -22.24 -11.12
C SER A 42 7.50 -23.58 -10.46
N ARG A 43 7.10 -23.78 -9.20
CA ARG A 43 7.27 -25.07 -8.49
C ARG A 43 6.30 -26.14 -9.00
N ALA A 44 5.08 -25.77 -9.37
CA ALA A 44 4.10 -26.69 -9.93
C ALA A 44 4.46 -27.19 -11.34
N LEU A 45 5.20 -26.37 -12.11
CA LEU A 45 5.67 -26.71 -13.45
C LEU A 45 6.98 -27.51 -13.47
N ARG A 46 7.60 -27.75 -12.30
CA ARG A 46 8.83 -28.54 -12.21
C ARG A 46 8.45 -30.03 -12.33
N PRO A 47 8.88 -30.75 -13.38
CA PRO A 47 8.53 -32.14 -13.55
C PRO A 47 9.04 -32.96 -12.35
N SER A 48 8.16 -33.75 -11.75
CA SER A 48 8.45 -34.67 -10.64
C SER A 48 9.35 -35.86 -11.05
N THR A 49 9.99 -35.80 -12.22
CA THR A 49 10.82 -36.87 -12.79
C THR A 49 12.32 -36.68 -12.57
N LEU A 50 12.75 -35.69 -11.79
CA LEU A 50 14.15 -35.60 -11.32
C LEU A 50 14.26 -35.97 -9.84
N THR A 51 13.85 -37.20 -9.53
CA THR A 51 14.12 -37.83 -8.24
C THR A 51 15.56 -38.32 -8.19
N SER A 52 16.28 -37.87 -7.14
CA SER A 52 17.20 -38.69 -6.35
C SER A 52 18.73 -38.72 -6.61
N ALA A 53 19.37 -37.70 -7.20
CA ALA A 53 20.86 -37.72 -7.26
C ALA A 53 21.62 -36.38 -7.13
N VAL A 54 20.97 -35.23 -6.90
CA VAL A 54 21.68 -33.97 -6.63
C VAL A 54 21.12 -33.31 -5.38
N ASP A 55 21.28 -34.02 -4.28
CA ASP A 55 20.93 -33.57 -2.93
C ASP A 55 22.10 -32.74 -2.37
N THR A 56 22.20 -31.48 -2.81
CA THR A 56 22.99 -30.37 -2.22
C THR A 56 22.92 -29.08 -3.05
N LEU A 57 22.21 -29.05 -4.19
CA LEU A 57 22.08 -27.80 -4.95
C LEU A 57 21.05 -26.91 -4.24
N GLU A 58 21.55 -25.94 -3.48
CA GLU A 58 20.79 -24.88 -2.81
C GLU A 58 19.57 -24.49 -3.65
N ILE A 59 18.37 -24.75 -3.12
CA ILE A 59 17.14 -24.23 -3.72
C ILE A 59 17.33 -22.71 -3.73
N PRO A 60 17.43 -22.06 -4.90
CA PRO A 60 17.67 -20.63 -4.93
C PRO A 60 16.48 -19.97 -4.26
N VAL A 61 16.72 -19.36 -3.10
CA VAL A 61 15.74 -18.52 -2.44
C VAL A 61 15.32 -17.49 -3.48
N HIS A 62 14.07 -17.55 -3.93
CA HIS A 62 13.59 -16.62 -4.95
C HIS A 62 13.60 -15.23 -4.35
N THR A 63 14.66 -14.47 -4.65
CA THR A 63 14.78 -13.10 -4.20
C THR A 63 14.20 -12.17 -5.24
N VAL A 64 13.39 -11.20 -4.82
CA VAL A 64 12.98 -10.07 -5.65
C VAL A 64 13.84 -8.89 -5.24
N GLY A 65 14.68 -8.38 -6.14
CA GLY A 65 15.60 -7.28 -5.83
C GLY A 65 16.61 -7.60 -4.72
N GLY A 66 17.03 -8.87 -4.59
CA GLY A 66 18.00 -9.31 -3.58
C GLY A 66 17.44 -9.55 -2.17
N LEU A 67 16.13 -9.35 -1.96
CA LEU A 67 15.45 -9.66 -0.70
C LEU A 67 14.55 -10.89 -0.86
N ASN A 68 14.51 -11.73 0.19
CA ASN A 68 13.61 -12.87 0.27
C ASN A 68 12.22 -12.48 0.83
N LYS A 69 11.25 -13.41 0.78
CA LYS A 69 9.89 -13.21 1.29
C LYS A 69 9.83 -12.63 2.69
N PHE A 70 10.64 -13.16 3.60
CA PHE A 70 10.61 -12.75 4.99
C PHE A 70 11.07 -11.30 5.16
N GLN A 71 12.12 -10.92 4.43
CA GLN A 71 12.61 -9.55 4.40
C GLN A 71 11.58 -8.60 3.78
N TRP A 72 10.98 -8.96 2.64
CA TRP A 72 9.90 -8.17 2.03
C TRP A 72 8.69 -8.04 2.94
N ALA A 73 8.28 -9.12 3.59
CA ALA A 73 7.22 -9.10 4.58
C ALA A 73 7.56 -8.10 5.68
N SER A 74 8.75 -8.17 6.29
CA SER A 74 9.19 -7.23 7.33
C SER A 74 9.18 -5.77 6.87
N VAL A 75 9.68 -5.48 5.66
CA VAL A 75 9.62 -4.13 5.07
C VAL A 75 8.17 -3.67 4.94
N HIS A 76 7.30 -4.52 4.38
CA HIS A 76 5.88 -4.23 4.23
C HIS A 76 5.21 -3.98 5.58
N LYS A 77 5.53 -4.79 6.60
CA LYS A 77 4.96 -4.65 7.95
C LYS A 77 5.32 -3.30 8.57
N PHE A 78 6.59 -2.94 8.46
CA PHE A 78 7.10 -1.71 9.01
C PHE A 78 6.52 -0.50 8.26
N SER A 79 6.51 -0.55 6.93
CA SER A 79 6.03 0.55 6.11
C SER A 79 4.52 0.80 6.28
N ILE A 80 3.69 -0.25 6.35
CA ILE A 80 2.25 -0.08 6.59
C ILE A 80 2.00 0.50 7.98
N THR A 81 2.78 0.13 9.00
CA THR A 81 2.64 0.69 10.35
C THR A 81 2.88 2.19 10.36
N VAL A 82 3.98 2.64 9.76
CA VAL A 82 4.30 4.07 9.60
C VAL A 82 3.23 4.77 8.78
N PHE A 83 2.83 4.17 7.66
CA PHE A 83 1.79 4.71 6.78
C PHE A 83 0.46 4.88 7.51
N SER A 84 0.02 3.91 8.31
CA SER A 84 -1.23 3.98 9.08
C SER A 84 -1.22 5.13 10.09
N PHE A 85 -0.12 5.36 10.82
CA PHE A 85 -0.01 6.50 11.74
C PHE A 85 -0.10 7.84 11.00
N LEU A 86 0.61 7.98 9.90
CA LEU A 86 0.58 9.19 9.06
C LEU A 86 -0.80 9.39 8.43
N LEU A 87 -1.48 8.31 8.04
CA LEU A 87 -2.83 8.38 7.47
C LEU A 87 -3.84 8.84 8.51
N ILE A 88 -3.77 8.31 9.74
CA ILE A 88 -4.61 8.77 10.86
C ILE A 88 -4.38 10.26 11.11
N GLN A 89 -3.12 10.70 11.19
CA GLN A 89 -2.77 12.10 11.35
C GLN A 89 -3.29 12.95 10.17
N HIS A 90 -3.17 12.47 8.93
CA HIS A 90 -3.72 13.14 7.75
C HIS A 90 -5.25 13.29 7.83
N VAL A 91 -5.97 12.24 8.24
CA VAL A 91 -7.43 12.29 8.39
C VAL A 91 -7.84 13.29 9.48
N ILE A 92 -7.16 13.29 10.64
CA ILE A 92 -7.44 14.22 11.73
C ILE A 92 -7.22 15.67 11.27
N THR A 93 -6.11 15.95 10.60
CA THR A 93 -5.79 17.31 10.11
C THR A 93 -6.73 17.77 9.00
N ARG A 94 -7.30 16.85 8.22
CA ARG A 94 -8.28 17.13 7.15
C ARG A 94 -9.74 16.91 7.57
N ARG A 95 -10.04 16.73 8.85
CA ARG A 95 -11.39 16.41 9.34
C ARG A 95 -12.48 17.40 8.91
N SER A 96 -12.16 18.69 8.80
CA SER A 96 -13.11 19.71 8.34
C SER A 96 -13.53 19.48 6.90
N TRP A 97 -12.58 19.12 6.03
CA TRP A 97 -12.84 18.78 4.64
C TRP A 97 -13.73 17.53 4.52
N TYR A 98 -13.44 16.48 5.29
CA TYR A 98 -14.30 15.28 5.33
C TYR A 98 -15.72 15.59 5.84
N ARG A 99 -15.85 16.44 6.86
CA ARG A 99 -17.15 16.88 7.38
C ARG A 99 -17.93 17.69 6.35
N ASP A 100 -17.26 18.55 5.60
CA ASP A 100 -17.91 19.36 4.56
C ASP A 100 -18.31 18.51 3.36
N LEU A 101 -17.52 17.47 3.04
CA LEU A 101 -17.84 16.48 2.01
C LEU A 101 -19.12 15.69 2.34
N THR A 102 -19.30 15.28 3.60
CA THR A 102 -20.50 14.52 4.01
C THR A 102 -21.74 15.40 4.17
N ARG A 103 -21.59 16.67 4.56
CA ARG A 103 -22.71 17.60 4.75
C ARG A 103 -23.32 18.11 3.45
N ARG A 104 -22.55 18.27 2.38
CA ARG A 104 -23.02 18.92 1.14
C ARG A 104 -23.69 17.97 0.14
N GLY A 105 -23.99 16.72 0.53
CA GLY A 105 -24.69 15.77 -0.34
C GLY A 105 -23.92 15.55 -1.64
N SER A 106 -22.83 14.77 -1.55
CA SER A 106 -21.92 14.34 -2.63
C SER A 106 -22.49 14.38 -4.06
N HIS A 107 -22.41 15.53 -4.70
CA HIS A 107 -22.31 15.66 -6.14
C HIS A 107 -21.29 16.78 -6.39
N PHE A 108 -20.24 16.46 -7.16
CA PHE A 108 -19.18 17.38 -7.61
C PHE A 108 -18.02 17.67 -6.64
N SER A 109 -16.98 16.83 -6.73
CA SER A 109 -15.69 17.26 -7.32
C SER A 109 -14.62 16.16 -7.32
N HIS A 110 -14.61 15.22 -6.35
CA HIS A 110 -13.53 14.23 -6.22
C HIS A 110 -13.97 12.83 -5.72
N PRO A 111 -14.87 12.12 -6.42
CA PRO A 111 -15.34 10.77 -6.01
C PRO A 111 -14.22 9.75 -5.83
N GLN A 112 -13.12 9.92 -6.58
CA GLN A 112 -11.92 9.07 -6.47
C GLN A 112 -11.30 9.10 -5.06
N LEU A 113 -11.29 10.24 -4.38
CA LEU A 113 -10.66 10.36 -3.06
C LEU A 113 -11.47 9.63 -1.97
N LEU A 114 -12.80 9.64 -2.08
CA LEU A 114 -13.68 8.89 -1.19
C LEU A 114 -13.45 7.38 -1.36
N TRP A 115 -13.47 6.89 -2.61
CA TRP A 115 -13.20 5.49 -2.92
C TRP A 115 -11.80 5.06 -2.48
N LEU A 116 -10.79 5.91 -2.69
CA LEU A 116 -9.43 5.64 -2.22
C LEU A 116 -9.39 5.52 -0.69
N THR A 117 -10.10 6.37 0.05
CA THR A 117 -10.17 6.31 1.51
C THR A 117 -10.85 5.02 1.98
N ILE A 118 -11.99 4.66 1.38
CA ILE A 118 -12.75 3.44 1.73
C ILE A 118 -11.91 2.19 1.45
N LEU A 119 -11.34 2.08 0.25
CA LEU A 119 -10.51 0.93 -0.12
C LEU A 119 -9.25 0.83 0.73
N MET A 120 -8.59 1.96 1.02
CA MET A 120 -7.42 1.99 1.90
C MET A 120 -7.77 1.45 3.29
N LEU A 121 -8.92 1.83 3.84
CA LEU A 121 -9.37 1.33 5.14
C LEU A 121 -9.66 -0.17 5.11
N LEU A 122 -10.37 -0.65 4.08
CA LEU A 122 -10.66 -2.07 3.92
C LEU A 122 -9.38 -2.90 3.81
N VAL A 123 -8.45 -2.49 2.94
CA VAL A 123 -7.15 -3.15 2.75
C VAL A 123 -6.33 -3.13 4.04
N ALA A 124 -6.30 -2.01 4.77
CA ALA A 124 -5.58 -1.92 6.05
C ALA A 124 -6.17 -2.88 7.10
N VAL A 125 -7.50 -2.94 7.23
CA VAL A 125 -8.16 -3.85 8.16
C VAL A 125 -7.89 -5.31 7.79
N THR A 126 -8.05 -5.69 6.53
CA THR A 126 -7.83 -7.08 6.08
C THR A 126 -6.35 -7.49 6.11
N GLY A 127 -5.42 -6.53 6.04
CA GLY A 127 -3.98 -6.77 6.15
C GLY A 127 -3.47 -6.87 7.60
N LEU A 128 -4.03 -6.07 8.51
CA LEU A 128 -3.64 -6.05 9.93
C LEU A 128 -4.35 -7.13 10.76
N ALA A 129 -5.62 -7.45 10.45
CA ALA A 129 -6.39 -8.45 11.19
C ALA A 129 -5.71 -9.83 11.25
N PRO A 130 -5.10 -10.39 10.17
CA PRO A 130 -4.37 -11.65 10.23
C PRO A 130 -3.25 -11.69 11.26
N TRP A 131 -2.60 -10.55 11.57
CA TRP A 131 -1.57 -10.49 12.59
C TRP A 131 -2.17 -10.49 13.98
N GLY A 132 -3.24 -9.72 14.21
CA GLY A 132 -3.96 -9.76 15.47
C GLY A 132 -4.46 -11.18 15.78
N ILE A 133 -5.07 -11.84 14.80
CA ILE A 133 -5.54 -13.23 14.93
C ILE A 133 -4.37 -14.16 15.23
N ALA A 134 -3.23 -14.02 14.55
CA ALA A 134 -2.04 -14.82 14.83
C ALA A 134 -1.55 -14.65 16.28
N PHE A 135 -1.54 -13.40 16.76
CA PHE A 135 -1.08 -13.05 18.10
C PHE A 135 -1.97 -13.66 19.19
N PHE A 136 -3.28 -13.71 18.97
CA PHE A 136 -4.25 -14.32 19.90
C PHE A 136 -4.43 -15.84 19.69
N GLY A 137 -3.58 -16.50 18.91
CA GLY A 137 -3.65 -17.95 18.68
C GLY A 137 -4.85 -18.40 17.85
N GLY A 138 -5.42 -17.52 17.02
CA GLY A 138 -6.60 -17.81 16.22
C GLY A 138 -6.34 -18.70 14.99
N SER A 139 -7.43 -19.13 14.35
CA SER A 139 -7.40 -20.12 13.26
C SER A 139 -6.53 -19.68 12.05
N PRO A 140 -5.59 -20.54 11.58
CA PRO A 140 -4.84 -20.32 10.35
C PRO A 140 -5.72 -20.14 9.11
N HIS A 141 -6.89 -20.79 9.06
CA HIS A 141 -7.80 -20.69 7.91
C HIS A 141 -8.39 -19.29 7.76
N ILE A 142 -8.81 -18.66 8.87
CA ILE A 142 -9.35 -17.28 8.84
C ILE A 142 -8.27 -16.30 8.38
N ARG A 143 -7.04 -16.48 8.86
CA ARG A 143 -5.89 -15.66 8.45
C ARG A 143 -5.65 -15.75 6.95
N PHE A 144 -5.70 -16.96 6.40
CA PHE A 144 -5.52 -17.17 4.96
C PHE A 144 -6.62 -16.49 4.14
N ILE A 145 -7.89 -16.63 4.53
CA ILE A 145 -9.02 -15.98 3.84
C ILE A 145 -8.88 -14.46 3.85
N LEU A 146 -8.49 -13.88 4.99
CA LEU A 146 -8.30 -12.43 5.10
C LEU A 146 -7.15 -11.92 4.24
N ILE A 147 -6.04 -12.66 4.14
CA ILE A 147 -4.92 -12.31 3.27
C ILE A 147 -5.35 -12.37 1.79
N GLU A 148 -6.09 -13.40 1.39
CA GLU A 148 -6.61 -13.50 0.02
C GLU A 148 -7.55 -12.33 -0.33
N VAL A 149 -8.43 -11.93 0.61
CA VAL A 149 -9.29 -10.75 0.43
C VAL A 149 -8.46 -9.47 0.39
N HIS A 150 -7.45 -9.33 1.25
CA HIS A 150 -6.51 -8.22 1.24
C HIS A 150 -5.83 -8.07 -0.13
N ASP A 151 -5.29 -9.16 -0.66
CA ASP A 151 -4.56 -9.18 -1.93
C ASP A 151 -5.47 -8.75 -3.11
N LYS A 152 -6.71 -9.23 -3.15
CA LYS A 152 -7.71 -8.85 -4.17
C LYS A 152 -8.13 -7.39 -4.08
N LEU A 153 -8.25 -6.84 -2.87
CA LEU A 153 -8.58 -5.43 -2.66
C LEU A 153 -7.39 -4.49 -2.88
N ALA A 154 -6.17 -4.97 -2.64
CA ALA A 154 -4.94 -4.19 -2.82
C ALA A 154 -4.65 -3.87 -4.29
N LEU A 155 -5.04 -4.74 -5.24
CA LEU A 155 -4.89 -4.49 -6.67
C LEU A 155 -5.66 -3.25 -7.18
N PRO A 156 -7.00 -3.15 -7.03
CA PRO A 156 -7.72 -1.95 -7.45
C PRO A 156 -7.29 -0.71 -6.67
N LEU A 157 -6.95 -0.86 -5.38
CA LEU A 157 -6.39 0.24 -4.58
C LEU A 157 -5.08 0.76 -5.19
N THR A 158 -4.18 -0.14 -5.61
CA THR A 158 -2.90 0.23 -6.24
C THR A 158 -3.12 1.02 -7.52
N ILE A 159 -4.03 0.58 -8.39
CA ILE A 159 -4.38 1.28 -9.64
C ILE A 159 -4.92 2.69 -9.33
N LEU A 160 -5.87 2.79 -8.40
CA LEU A 160 -6.47 4.08 -8.01
C LEU A 160 -5.46 5.02 -7.37
N LEU A 161 -4.52 4.49 -6.58
CA LEU A 161 -3.44 5.26 -5.96
C LEU A 161 -2.47 5.79 -7.00
N LEU A 162 -2.04 4.96 -7.97
CA LEU A 162 -1.20 5.40 -9.08
C LEU A 162 -1.89 6.52 -9.87
N LEU A 163 -3.15 6.34 -10.24
CA LEU A 163 -3.93 7.37 -10.92
C LEU A 163 -4.02 8.66 -10.10
N HIS A 164 -4.25 8.55 -8.79
CA HIS A 164 -4.31 9.69 -7.89
C HIS A 164 -2.97 10.46 -7.86
N VAL A 165 -1.84 9.73 -7.73
CA VAL A 165 -0.51 10.32 -7.68
C VAL A 165 -0.17 11.02 -9.00
N VAL A 166 -0.40 10.37 -10.15
CA VAL A 166 -0.17 10.96 -11.48
C VAL A 166 -0.98 12.24 -11.66
N GLN A 167 -2.27 12.22 -11.32
CA GLN A 167 -3.11 13.42 -11.40
C GLN A 167 -2.66 14.54 -10.46
N ARG A 168 -2.09 14.22 -9.30
CA ARG A 168 -1.56 15.23 -8.36
C ARG A 168 -0.25 15.82 -8.85
N ILE A 169 0.66 15.01 -9.39
CA ILE A 169 1.92 15.45 -9.99
C ILE A 169 1.64 16.34 -11.20
N SER A 170 0.76 15.91 -12.12
CA SER A 170 0.36 16.71 -13.29
C SER A 170 -0.17 18.08 -12.87
N ARG A 171 -1.09 18.14 -11.90
CA ARG A 171 -1.61 19.41 -11.36
C ARG A 171 -0.54 20.28 -10.71
N PHE A 172 0.49 19.68 -10.11
CA PHE A 172 1.61 20.42 -9.55
C PHE A 172 2.48 21.03 -10.66
N ILE A 173 2.83 20.24 -11.68
CA ILE A 173 3.62 20.70 -12.84
C ILE A 173 2.90 21.83 -13.58
N SER A 174 1.59 21.69 -13.86
CA SER A 174 0.79 22.73 -14.52
C SER A 174 0.72 24.06 -13.74
N ARG A 175 0.88 24.02 -12.41
CA ARG A 175 0.92 25.24 -11.57
C ARG A 175 2.30 25.89 -11.55
N VAL A 176 3.36 25.12 -11.74
CA VAL A 176 4.76 25.60 -11.75
C VAL A 176 5.13 26.17 -13.12
N ASN A 177 4.52 25.69 -14.21
CA ASN A 177 4.73 26.21 -15.56
C ASN A 177 3.45 26.85 -16.13
N PRO A 178 3.13 28.10 -15.79
CA PRO A 178 1.92 28.78 -16.27
C PRO A 178 1.97 29.21 -17.76
N ARG A 179 2.90 28.70 -18.58
CA ARG A 179 3.21 29.28 -19.90
C ARG A 179 2.26 28.93 -21.05
N ASP A 180 1.25 28.08 -20.88
CA ASP A 180 0.46 27.59 -22.01
C ASP A 180 -1.04 27.98 -22.00
N ASN A 181 -1.45 28.97 -21.19
CA ASN A 181 -2.82 29.52 -21.21
C ASN A 181 -2.80 31.02 -21.58
N CYS A 182 -2.46 31.33 -22.84
CA CYS A 182 -2.84 32.56 -23.54
C CYS A 182 -3.54 32.17 -24.85
#